data_AF-A0A2U2DM48-F1
#
_entry.id   AF-A0A2U2DM48-F1
#
_cell.length_a   1.000
_cell.length_b   1.000
_cell.length_c   1.000
_cell.angle_alpha   90.00
_cell.angle_beta   90.00
_cell.angle_gamma   90.00
#
_symmetry.space_group_name_H-M   'P 1'
#
loop_
_entity.id
_entity.type
_entity.pdbx_description
1 polymer ?
#
loop_
_entity_poly.entity_id
_entity_poly.type
_entity_poly.pdbx_seq_one_letter_code
_entity_poly.pdbx_strand_id
1 'polypeptide(L)'
;MSDHEHLYSFCRVSFWKDWTACKGGDDWTRCTVSPLGMYTYGEQSFENNDQGIAARDALIAFLDKAYEIGRSHAKREIREVLGVKEPRS
;
A
#
# COMPACT_ATOMS: atom_id res chain seq x y z
N MET A 1 17.05 -1.59 -1.70
CA MET A 1 15.82 -0.83 -1.42
C MET A 1 16.26 0.50 -0.83
N SER A 2 15.65 1.60 -1.24
CA SER A 2 16.04 2.90 -0.71
C SER A 2 15.49 3.03 0.71
N ASP A 3 16.33 3.37 1.68
CA ASP A 3 15.93 3.41 3.11
C ASP A 3 14.85 4.46 3.42
N HIS A 4 14.47 5.29 2.44
CA HIS A 4 13.41 6.30 2.55
C HIS A 4 12.03 5.84 2.08
N GLU A 5 11.91 4.58 1.63
CA GLU A 5 10.65 4.02 1.12
C GLU A 5 10.29 2.70 1.81
N HIS A 6 9.04 2.56 2.24
CA HIS A 6 8.46 1.25 2.58
C HIS A 6 7.60 0.77 1.42
N LEU A 7 7.98 -0.35 0.83
CA LEU A 7 7.29 -0.95 -0.32
C LEU A 7 6.33 -2.05 0.14
N TYR A 8 5.06 -1.90 -0.20
CA TYR A 8 4.04 -2.94 -0.12
C TYR A 8 3.82 -3.53 -1.52
N SER A 9 3.02 -4.59 -1.66
CA SER A 9 2.70 -5.11 -3.00
C SER A 9 1.76 -4.20 -3.82
N PHE A 10 1.10 -3.25 -3.15
CA PHE A 10 0.03 -2.42 -3.72
C PHE A 10 0.28 -0.91 -3.61
N CYS A 11 1.19 -0.49 -2.73
CA CYS A 11 1.55 0.91 -2.53
C CYS A 11 3.01 1.06 -2.08
N ARG A 12 3.47 2.30 -2.11
CA ARG A 12 4.74 2.75 -1.55
C ARG A 12 4.46 3.85 -0.53
N VAL A 13 5.15 3.79 0.60
CA VAL A 13 5.20 4.88 1.58
C VAL A 13 6.56 5.57 1.47
N SER A 14 6.58 6.88 1.26
CA SER A 14 7.82 7.68 1.19
C SER A 14 7.87 8.67 2.34
N PHE A 15 9.01 8.80 3.02
CA PHE A 15 9.15 9.66 4.19
C PHE A 15 9.97 10.91 3.90
N TRP A 16 9.55 12.04 4.47
CA TRP A 16 10.15 13.35 4.21
C TRP A 16 10.33 14.13 5.50
N LYS A 17 11.49 14.78 5.63
CA LYS A 17 11.73 15.86 6.57
C LYS A 17 11.76 17.16 5.78
N ASP A 18 10.70 17.95 5.91
CA ASP A 18 10.41 19.10 5.07
C ASP A 18 10.35 18.72 3.58
N TRP A 19 11.38 19.08 2.83
CA TRP A 19 11.52 18.82 1.39
C TRP A 19 12.58 17.75 1.07
N THR A 20 13.16 17.12 2.09
CA THR A 20 14.24 16.13 1.94
C THR A 20 13.71 14.74 2.25
N ALA A 21 13.97 13.78 1.36
CA ALA A 21 13.66 12.38 1.62
C ALA A 21 14.50 11.85 2.80
N CYS A 22 13.87 11.10 3.72
CA CYS A 22 14.51 10.59 4.93
C CYS A 22 13.99 9.18 5.26
N LYS A 23 14.59 8.48 6.25
CA LYS A 23 14.15 7.13 6.61
C LYS A 23 12.87 7.17 7.44
N GLY A 24 12.05 6.12 7.34
CA GLY A 24 10.80 6.02 8.12
C GLY A 24 10.98 5.92 9.63
N GLY A 25 12.18 5.52 10.08
CA GLY A 25 12.58 5.53 11.50
C GLY A 25 13.26 6.82 11.96
N ASP A 26 13.52 7.76 11.06
CA ASP A 26 14.09 9.07 11.40
C ASP A 26 12.98 10.05 11.82
N ASP A 27 13.39 11.26 12.16
CA ASP A 27 12.57 12.38 12.60
C ASP A 27 11.86 13.07 11.40
N TRP A 28 11.05 12.30 10.68
CA TRP A 28 10.27 12.75 9.52
C TRP A 28 9.12 13.69 9.93
N THR A 29 8.69 14.59 9.04
CA THR A 29 7.58 15.52 9.32
C THR A 29 6.32 15.19 8.52
N ARG A 30 6.50 14.58 7.34
CA ARG A 30 5.40 14.05 6.53
C ARG A 30 5.78 12.73 5.86
N CYS A 31 4.79 11.91 5.56
CA CYS A 31 4.94 10.76 4.68
C CYS A 31 3.86 10.79 3.59
N THR A 32 4.14 10.13 2.47
CA THR A 32 3.20 9.99 1.37
C THR A 32 2.92 8.54 1.08
N VAL A 33 1.66 8.18 0.83
CA VAL A 33 1.22 6.86 0.37
C VAL A 33 0.81 6.99 -1.09
N SER A 34 1.55 6.31 -1.97
CA SER A 34 1.38 6.35 -3.42
C SER A 34 1.13 4.95 -3.99
N PRO A 35 0.25 4.79 -4.99
CA PRO A 35 0.07 3.50 -5.66
C PRO A 35 1.35 3.06 -6.38
N LEU A 36 1.62 1.75 -6.42
CA LEU A 36 2.72 1.19 -7.21
C LEU A 36 2.38 0.96 -8.69
N GLY A 37 1.09 1.05 -9.05
CA GLY A 37 0.60 0.87 -10.41
C GLY A 37 0.08 2.18 -11.03
N MET A 38 -0.38 2.11 -12.28
CA MET A 38 -0.96 3.25 -12.97
C MET A 38 -2.29 3.67 -12.32
N TYR A 39 -2.27 4.83 -11.66
CA TYR A 39 -3.41 5.73 -11.41
C TYR A 39 -4.70 5.11 -10.84
N THR A 40 -4.64 4.51 -9.65
CA THR A 40 -5.85 4.04 -8.95
C THR A 40 -6.39 5.02 -7.91
N TYR A 41 -5.50 5.75 -7.23
CA TYR A 41 -5.82 6.86 -6.33
C TYR A 41 -4.60 7.79 -6.29
N GLY A 42 -4.81 9.11 -6.20
CA GLY A 42 -3.70 10.06 -6.13
C GLY A 42 -2.86 9.86 -4.86
N GLU A 43 -1.64 10.40 -4.85
CA GLU A 43 -0.78 10.39 -3.66
C GLU A 43 -1.50 11.03 -2.46
N GLN A 44 -1.47 10.34 -1.31
CA GLN A 44 -2.04 10.83 -0.05
C GLN A 44 -0.91 11.21 0.90
N SER A 45 -0.98 12.41 1.48
CA SER A 45 0.04 12.92 2.42
C SER A 45 -0.47 12.88 3.86
N PHE A 46 0.42 12.53 4.79
CA PHE A 46 0.13 12.43 6.22
C PHE A 46 1.23 13.09 7.04
N GLU A 47 0.85 13.78 8.11
CA GLU A 47 1.77 14.41 9.05
C GLU A 47 2.30 13.41 10.10
N ASN A 48 3.47 13.69 10.67
CA ASN A 48 4.01 12.93 11.80
C ASN A 48 3.36 13.33 13.13
N ASN A 49 2.09 12.98 13.28
CA ASN A 49 1.34 13.09 14.53
C ASN A 49 0.39 11.89 14.67
N ASP A 50 -0.17 11.70 15.86
CA ASP A 50 -1.01 10.51 16.17
C ASP A 50 -2.16 10.33 15.18
N GLN A 51 -2.83 11.41 14.80
CA GLN A 51 -3.95 11.39 13.87
C GLN A 51 -3.50 11.04 12.44
N GLY A 52 -2.39 11.61 11.98
CA GLY A 52 -1.80 11.35 10.67
C GLY A 52 -1.29 9.92 10.54
N ILE A 53 -0.63 9.40 11.57
CA ILE A 53 -0.17 8.02 11.65
C ILE A 53 -1.36 7.05 11.61
N ALA A 54 -2.39 7.29 12.44
CA ALA A 54 -3.59 6.45 12.45
C ALA A 54 -4.32 6.45 11.10
N ALA A 55 -4.43 7.61 10.44
CA ALA A 55 -5.06 7.73 9.12
C ALA A 55 -4.24 7.03 8.02
N ARG A 56 -2.91 7.16 8.04
CA ARG A 56 -2.00 6.45 7.15
C ARG A 56 -2.19 4.94 7.27
N ASP A 57 -2.17 4.43 8.50
CA ASP A 57 -2.28 2.99 8.77
C ASP A 57 -3.65 2.44 8.37
N ALA A 58 -4.72 3.21 8.61
CA ALA A 58 -6.07 2.86 8.15
C ALA A 58 -6.15 2.77 6.61
N LEU A 59 -5.53 3.69 5.88
CA LEU A 59 -5.46 3.62 4.42
C LEU A 59 -4.67 2.40 3.95
N ILE A 60 -3.51 2.13 4.53
CA ILE A 60 -2.70 0.95 4.17
C ILE A 60 -3.49 -0.34 4.41
N ALA A 61 -4.18 -0.46 5.55
CA ALA A 61 -5.01 -1.62 5.86
C ALA A 61 -6.19 -1.78 4.87
N PHE A 62 -6.82 -0.68 4.47
CA PHE A 62 -7.86 -0.69 3.45
C PHE A 62 -7.33 -1.20 2.10
N LEU A 63 -6.17 -0.68 1.67
CA LEU A 63 -5.55 -1.05 0.41
C LEU A 63 -5.09 -2.51 0.40
N ASP A 64 -4.54 -3.01 1.51
CA ASP A 64 -4.17 -4.42 1.68
C ASP A 64 -5.40 -5.33 1.50
N LYS A 65 -6.52 -4.97 2.15
CA LYS A 65 -7.75 -5.75 2.02
C LYS A 65 -8.29 -5.74 0.59
N ALA A 66 -8.28 -4.59 -0.08
CA ALA A 66 -8.70 -4.45 -1.47
C ALA A 66 -7.81 -5.28 -2.42
N TYR A 67 -6.50 -5.24 -2.20
CA TYR A 67 -5.52 -6.01 -2.97
C TYR A 67 -5.75 -7.52 -2.83
N GLU A 68 -5.95 -8.02 -1.61
CA GLU A 68 -6.21 -9.45 -1.37
C GLU A 68 -7.54 -9.94 -1.95
N ILE A 69 -8.58 -9.09 -1.92
CA ILE A 69 -9.85 -9.38 -2.61
C ILE A 69 -9.62 -9.49 -4.13
N GLY A 70 -8.92 -8.51 -4.72
CA GLY A 70 -8.61 -8.51 -6.15
C GLY A 70 -7.80 -9.73 -6.58
N ARG A 71 -6.78 -10.10 -5.81
CA ARG A 71 -5.98 -11.32 -6.05
C ARG A 71 -6.80 -12.58 -5.98
N SER A 72 -7.69 -12.67 -4.98
CA SER A 72 -8.59 -13.81 -4.83
C SER A 72 -9.53 -13.94 -6.02
N HIS A 73 -10.07 -12.81 -6.49
CA HIS A 73 -10.92 -12.76 -7.69
C HIS A 73 -10.17 -13.21 -8.95
N ALA A 74 -9.00 -12.62 -9.22
CA ALA A 74 -8.19 -12.96 -10.39
C ALA A 74 -7.77 -14.44 -10.37
N LYS A 75 -7.43 -14.99 -9.19
CA LYS A 75 -7.12 -16.41 -9.05
C LYS A 75 -8.33 -17.30 -9.36
N ARG A 76 -9.54 -16.89 -8.97
CA ARG A 76 -10.79 -17.59 -9.31
C ARG A 76 -11.04 -17.56 -10.81
N GLU A 77 -10.94 -16.39 -11.45
CA GLU A 77 -11.12 -16.26 -12.91
C GLU A 77 -10.12 -17.13 -13.68
N ILE A 78 -8.83 -17.13 -13.29
CA ILE A 78 -7.82 -18.00 -13.91
C ILE A 78 -8.19 -19.48 -13.77
N ARG A 79 -8.68 -19.91 -12.60
CA ARG A 79 -9.12 -21.30 -12.39
C ARG A 79 -10.31 -21.67 -13.26
N GLU A 80 -11.28 -20.77 -13.40
CA GLU A 80 -12.45 -20.95 -14.26
C GLU A 80 -12.02 -21.10 -15.73
N VAL A 81 -11.14 -20.23 -16.21
CA VAL A 81 -10.58 -20.29 -17.57
C VAL A 81 -9.81 -21.60 -17.81
N LEU A 82 -9.07 -22.09 -16.81
CA LEU A 82 -8.28 -23.33 -16.91
C LEU A 82 -9.10 -24.61 -16.62
N GLY A 83 -10.38 -24.50 -16.27
CA GLY A 83 -11.23 -25.64 -15.91
C GLY A 83 -10.80 -26.39 -14.63
N VAL A 84 -10.03 -25.73 -13.75
CA VAL A 84 -9.52 -26.33 -12.50
C VAL A 84 -10.61 -26.25 -11.43
N LYS A 85 -11.16 -27.41 -11.02
CA LYS A 85 -12.13 -27.48 -9.93
C LYS A 85 -11.46 -27.13 -8.59
N GLU A 86 -12.14 -26.34 -7.76
CA GLU A 86 -11.65 -26.08 -6.40
C GLU A 86 -11.56 -27.39 -5.60
N PRO A 87 -10.48 -27.60 -4.81
CA PRO A 87 -10.43 -28.72 -3.89
C PRO A 87 -11.59 -28.56 -2.91
N ARG A 88 -12.46 -29.58 -2.85
CA ARG A 88 -13.51 -29.65 -1.82
C ARG A 88 -12.81 -29.78 -0.47
N SER A 89 -12.93 -28.74 0.36
CA SER A 89 -12.62 -28.75 1.78
C SER A 89 -13.59 -29.63 2.55
#